data_AF-A0A7S1BP66-F1
#
_entry.id   AF-A0A7S1BP66-F1
#
_cell.length_a   1.000
_cell.length_b   1.000
_cell.length_c   1.000
_cell.angle_alpha   90.00
_cell.angle_beta   90.00
_cell.angle_gamma   90.00
#
_symmetry.space_group_name_H-M   'P 1'
#
loop_
_entity.id
_entity.type
_entity.pdbx_description
1 polymer ?
#
loop_
_entity_poly.entity_id
_entity_poly.type
_entity_poly.pdbx_seq_one_letter_code
_entity_poly.pdbx_strand_id
1 'polypeptide(L)'
;DSPAPRLFFKIQSIGTHSLPLVTAAFPAVPWIFVYRDPTHVMMSHLARGKASNALCARTRNRAGSFPQIGEVLREAGAAAGGLSATEYCAVHLGAICRSAVEEHKRGEGQGGSRGRFVNYVGLVKSLVEEVFPNHFRLELTEEMKENVWKVSGMYSKGRDSGRAGEFKDDSKKKEEQASEEVKAAAKKFMMPLYQTMEGFP
;
A
#
# COMPACT_ATOMS: atom_id res chain seq x y z
N ASP A 1 3.25 15.97 35.45
CA ASP A 1 3.00 16.02 33.99
C ASP A 1 2.73 14.64 33.44
N SER A 2 1.50 14.41 32.95
CA SER A 2 1.20 13.18 32.22
C SER A 2 1.95 13.21 30.88
N PRO A 3 2.57 12.10 30.45
CA PRO A 3 3.23 12.07 29.15
C PRO A 3 2.25 12.42 28.04
N ALA A 4 2.70 13.23 27.08
CA ALA A 4 1.91 13.59 25.91
C ALA A 4 1.41 12.31 25.21
N PRO A 5 0.16 12.31 24.69
CA PRO A 5 -0.41 11.12 24.07
C PRO A 5 0.39 10.70 22.84
N ARG A 6 0.65 9.39 22.69
CA ARG A 6 1.21 8.82 21.46
C ARG A 6 0.13 8.80 20.38
N LEU A 7 0.39 9.44 19.25
CA LEU A 7 -0.53 9.51 18.12
C LEU A 7 -0.09 8.55 17.01
N PHE A 8 -1.07 7.94 16.35
CA PHE A 8 -0.87 7.12 15.15
C PHE A 8 -1.69 7.69 13.99
N PHE A 9 -1.02 8.03 12.89
CA PHE A 9 -1.65 8.57 11.70
C PHE A 9 -1.80 7.48 10.64
N LYS A 10 -3.04 7.15 10.28
CA LYS A 10 -3.34 6.32 9.11
C LYS A 10 -3.67 7.21 7.92
N ILE A 11 -2.73 7.30 6.99
CA ILE A 11 -2.92 8.04 5.73
C ILE A 11 -3.64 7.13 4.73
N GLN A 12 -4.64 7.65 4.03
CA GLN A 12 -5.26 6.93 2.91
C GLN A 12 -4.25 6.71 1.79
N SER A 13 -4.34 5.62 1.02
CA SER A 13 -3.31 5.25 0.03
C SER A 13 -2.96 6.37 -0.96
N ILE A 14 -3.93 7.15 -1.43
CA ILE A 14 -3.67 8.29 -2.33
C ILE A 14 -2.84 9.41 -1.68
N GLY A 15 -2.93 9.57 -0.35
CA GLY A 15 -2.13 10.51 0.42
C GLY A 15 -0.63 10.15 0.48
N THR A 16 -0.24 8.98 -0.04
CA THR A 16 1.18 8.58 -0.16
C THR A 16 1.95 9.57 -1.06
N HIS A 17 1.29 10.20 -2.04
CA HIS A 17 1.89 11.27 -2.85
C HIS A 17 2.35 12.47 -1.99
N SER A 18 1.75 12.65 -0.80
CA SER A 18 2.09 13.72 0.14
C SER A 18 3.10 13.28 1.21
N LEU A 19 3.69 12.08 1.12
CA LEU A 19 4.70 11.64 2.10
C LEU A 19 5.86 12.63 2.26
N PRO A 20 6.41 13.28 1.21
CA PRO A 20 7.48 14.26 1.40
C PRO A 20 7.09 15.42 2.33
N LEU A 21 5.82 15.84 2.32
CA LEU A 21 5.31 16.88 3.22
C LEU A 21 5.22 16.35 4.66
N VAL A 22 4.74 15.12 4.83
CA VAL A 22 4.59 14.49 6.15
C VAL A 22 5.96 14.29 6.80
N THR A 23 6.95 13.79 6.07
CA THR A 23 8.29 13.57 6.60
C THR A 23 9.07 14.87 6.78
N ALA A 24 8.76 15.94 6.02
CA ALA A 24 9.29 17.27 6.31
C ALA A 24 8.70 17.86 7.60
N ALA A 25 7.39 17.69 7.85
CA ALA A 25 6.73 18.17 9.06
C ALA A 25 7.10 17.36 10.31
N PHE A 26 7.36 16.06 10.13
CA PHE A 26 7.66 15.10 11.20
C PHE A 26 8.91 14.28 10.90
N PRO A 27 10.11 14.89 10.81
CA PRO A 27 11.33 14.23 10.32
C PRO A 27 11.83 13.09 11.21
N ALA A 28 11.45 13.09 12.49
CA ALA A 28 11.80 12.03 13.44
C ALA A 28 10.77 10.89 13.50
N VAL A 29 9.61 11.02 12.85
CA VAL A 29 8.53 10.05 12.96
C VAL A 29 8.73 8.90 11.96
N PRO A 30 8.87 7.64 12.44
CA PRO A 30 8.95 6.50 11.55
C PRO A 30 7.61 6.24 10.85
N TRP A 31 7.66 5.75 9.61
CA TRP A 31 6.47 5.39 8.84
C TRP A 31 6.61 3.99 8.25
N ILE A 32 5.47 3.37 7.95
CA ILE A 32 5.44 2.12 7.18
C ILE A 32 4.55 2.28 5.97
N PHE A 33 4.91 1.61 4.87
CA PHE A 33 4.03 1.44 3.71
C PHE A 33 3.69 -0.03 3.56
N VAL A 34 2.40 -0.34 3.68
CA VAL A 34 1.90 -1.71 3.57
C VAL A 34 1.57 -1.99 2.11
N TYR A 35 2.19 -3.03 1.54
CA TYR A 35 2.00 -3.42 0.15
C TYR A 35 1.58 -4.89 0.05
N ARG A 36 1.07 -5.31 -1.10
CA ARG A 36 0.63 -6.69 -1.36
C ARG A 36 0.89 -7.00 -2.83
N ASP A 37 0.85 -8.28 -3.18
CA ASP A 37 0.81 -8.73 -4.56
C ASP A 37 -0.07 -7.82 -5.46
N PRO A 38 0.49 -7.29 -6.55
CA PRO A 38 -0.21 -6.36 -7.43
C PRO A 38 -1.53 -6.87 -8.00
N THR A 39 -1.62 -8.14 -8.36
CA THR A 39 -2.84 -8.75 -8.92
C THR A 39 -3.94 -8.76 -7.86
N HIS A 40 -3.62 -9.11 -6.62
CA HIS A 40 -4.56 -9.06 -5.50
C HIS A 40 -5.08 -7.64 -5.22
N VAL A 41 -4.20 -6.62 -5.31
CA VAL A 41 -4.61 -5.21 -5.16
C VAL A 41 -5.57 -4.82 -6.28
N MET A 42 -5.20 -5.09 -7.54
CA MET A 42 -6.04 -4.81 -8.71
C MET A 42 -7.41 -5.47 -8.59
N MET A 43 -7.46 -6.75 -8.22
CA MET A 43 -8.72 -7.46 -8.01
C MET A 43 -9.57 -6.87 -6.88
N SER A 44 -8.95 -6.36 -5.81
CA SER A 44 -9.70 -5.66 -4.76
C SER A 44 -10.35 -4.34 -5.24
N HIS A 45 -9.84 -3.74 -6.31
CA HIS A 45 -10.39 -2.51 -6.90
C HIS A 45 -11.39 -2.80 -8.02
N LEU A 46 -11.13 -3.81 -8.85
CA LEU A 46 -11.88 -4.11 -10.06
C LEU A 46 -13.01 -5.13 -9.87
N ALA A 47 -12.95 -6.00 -8.85
CA ALA A 47 -13.93 -7.09 -8.66
C ALA A 47 -15.36 -6.64 -8.31
N ARG A 48 -15.69 -5.34 -8.37
CA ARG A 48 -17.02 -4.78 -8.07
C ARG A 48 -17.76 -4.21 -9.28
N GLY A 49 -17.39 -4.57 -10.51
CA GLY A 49 -18.13 -4.20 -11.72
C GLY A 49 -17.21 -3.78 -12.86
N LYS A 50 -17.70 -2.89 -13.75
CA LYS A 50 -16.91 -2.37 -14.86
C LYS A 50 -15.67 -1.65 -14.34
N ALA A 51 -14.50 -1.91 -14.94
CA ALA A 51 -13.24 -1.29 -14.56
C ALA A 51 -13.31 0.25 -14.49
N SER A 52 -14.11 0.87 -15.38
CA SER A 52 -14.39 2.31 -15.39
C SER A 52 -15.00 2.87 -14.09
N ASN A 53 -15.66 2.03 -13.29
CA ASN A 53 -16.31 2.43 -12.04
C ASN A 53 -15.38 2.30 -10.83
N ALA A 54 -14.25 1.62 -10.98
CA ALA A 54 -13.29 1.43 -9.91
C ALA A 54 -12.67 2.77 -9.49
N LEU A 55 -12.44 2.95 -8.18
CA LEU A 55 -11.90 4.20 -7.63
C LEU A 55 -10.56 4.59 -8.28
N CYS A 56 -9.70 3.61 -8.56
CA CYS A 56 -8.42 3.80 -9.23
C CYS A 56 -8.54 4.27 -10.68
N ALA A 57 -9.68 4.05 -11.34
CA ALA A 57 -9.92 4.43 -12.73
C ALA A 57 -10.68 5.77 -12.87
N ARG A 58 -11.25 6.29 -11.78
CA ARG A 58 -12.09 7.51 -11.80
C ARG A 58 -11.33 8.75 -12.29
N THR A 59 -10.03 8.82 -12.02
CA THR A 59 -9.19 9.95 -12.42
C THR A 59 -8.51 9.75 -13.78
N ARG A 60 -8.90 8.75 -14.58
CA ARG A 60 -8.24 8.46 -15.87
C ARG A 60 -8.20 9.64 -16.84
N ASN A 61 -9.21 10.51 -16.80
CA ASN A 61 -9.27 11.72 -17.62
C ASN A 61 -8.42 12.87 -17.04
N ARG A 62 -7.71 12.63 -15.93
CA ARG A 62 -6.80 13.53 -15.21
C ARG A 62 -5.44 12.87 -14.99
N ALA A 63 -4.97 12.08 -15.96
CA ALA A 63 -3.71 11.33 -15.87
C ALA A 63 -2.45 12.19 -15.58
N GLY A 64 -2.54 13.52 -15.68
CA GLY A 64 -1.48 14.45 -15.28
C GLY A 64 -1.55 14.96 -13.83
N SER A 65 -2.42 14.42 -12.97
CA SER A 65 -2.57 14.91 -11.58
C SER A 65 -1.37 14.63 -10.68
N PHE A 66 -0.55 13.62 -10.99
CA PHE A 66 0.63 13.26 -10.20
C PHE A 66 1.82 12.94 -11.13
N PRO A 67 3.01 13.52 -10.90
CA PRO A 67 4.21 13.23 -11.70
C PRO A 67 4.55 11.73 -11.80
N GLN A 68 4.32 10.99 -10.71
CA GLN A 68 4.61 9.56 -10.62
C GLN A 68 3.83 8.69 -11.62
N ILE A 69 2.68 9.17 -12.12
CA ILE A 69 1.96 8.49 -13.20
C ILE A 69 2.81 8.48 -14.48
N GLY A 70 3.40 9.62 -14.82
CA GLY A 70 4.25 9.77 -16.00
C GLY A 70 5.52 8.92 -15.90
N GLU A 71 6.09 8.81 -14.70
CA GLU A 71 7.28 8.00 -14.45
C GLU A 71 6.99 6.50 -14.59
N VAL A 72 5.90 6.01 -14.01
CA VAL A 72 5.48 4.60 -14.15
C VAL A 72 5.22 4.27 -15.62
N LEU A 73 4.59 5.17 -16.37
CA LEU A 73 4.36 4.99 -17.81
C LEU A 73 5.68 4.95 -18.59
N ARG A 74 6.59 5.89 -18.32
CA ARG A 74 7.91 5.98 -18.97
C ARG A 74 8.74 4.71 -18.73
N GLU A 75 8.81 4.23 -17.49
CA GLU A 75 9.54 3.02 -17.14
C GLU A 75 8.94 1.77 -17.77
N ALA A 76 7.62 1.73 -17.92
CA ALA A 76 6.90 0.64 -18.58
C ALA A 76 6.91 0.75 -20.12
N GLY A 77 7.59 1.75 -20.69
CA GLY A 77 7.62 1.99 -22.13
C GLY A 77 6.23 2.26 -22.74
N ALA A 78 5.33 2.88 -21.98
CA ALA A 78 3.95 3.15 -22.37
C ALA A 78 3.68 4.66 -22.51
N ALA A 79 2.74 5.02 -23.38
CA ALA A 79 2.24 6.38 -23.52
C ALA A 79 0.98 6.58 -22.66
N ALA A 80 0.75 7.82 -22.19
CA ALA A 80 -0.44 8.16 -21.40
C ALA A 80 -1.75 8.07 -22.21
N GLY A 81 -1.68 8.23 -23.54
CA GLY A 81 -2.82 8.14 -24.44
C GLY A 81 -3.24 6.70 -24.70
N GLY A 82 -4.52 6.41 -24.57
CA GLY A 82 -5.11 5.13 -24.99
C GLY A 82 -5.14 4.02 -23.93
N LEU A 83 -4.78 4.31 -22.67
CA LEU A 83 -4.86 3.32 -21.60
C LEU A 83 -6.30 2.85 -21.38
N SER A 84 -6.48 1.53 -21.28
CA SER A 84 -7.72 0.94 -20.78
C SER A 84 -7.98 1.39 -19.34
N ALA A 85 -9.22 1.25 -18.84
CA ALA A 85 -9.50 1.54 -17.43
C ALA A 85 -8.72 0.62 -16.48
N THR A 86 -8.46 -0.62 -16.90
CA THR A 86 -7.63 -1.59 -16.18
C THR A 86 -6.18 -1.15 -16.15
N GLU A 87 -5.62 -0.76 -17.30
CA GLU A 87 -4.24 -0.28 -17.38
C GLU A 87 -4.03 1.00 -16.58
N TYR A 88 -4.94 1.97 -16.72
CA TYR A 88 -4.86 3.20 -15.92
C TYR A 88 -4.96 2.92 -14.42
N CYS A 89 -5.83 1.98 -14.00
CA CYS A 89 -5.91 1.57 -12.60
C CYS A 89 -4.55 1.02 -12.09
N ALA A 90 -3.89 0.17 -12.88
CA ALA A 90 -2.57 -0.37 -12.54
C ALA A 90 -1.51 0.73 -12.47
N VAL A 91 -1.48 1.64 -13.44
CA VAL A 91 -0.56 2.80 -13.46
C VAL A 91 -0.78 3.69 -12.24
N HIS A 92 -2.02 4.01 -11.91
CA HIS A 92 -2.36 4.84 -10.76
C HIS A 92 -1.94 4.20 -9.43
N LEU A 93 -2.19 2.90 -9.26
CA LEU A 93 -1.75 2.16 -8.08
C LEU A 93 -0.22 2.01 -8.02
N GLY A 94 0.43 1.83 -9.17
CA GLY A 94 1.90 1.87 -9.29
C GLY A 94 2.46 3.22 -8.86
N ALA A 95 1.84 4.33 -9.26
CA ALA A 95 2.28 5.68 -8.91
C ALA A 95 2.27 5.93 -7.38
N ILE A 96 1.33 5.31 -6.66
CA ILE A 96 1.29 5.33 -5.19
C ILE A 96 2.53 4.59 -4.62
N CYS A 97 2.82 3.38 -5.10
CA CYS A 97 4.02 2.63 -4.68
C CYS A 97 5.32 3.38 -5.04
N ARG A 98 5.39 4.00 -6.22
CA ARG A 98 6.50 4.84 -6.67
C ARG A 98 6.78 5.96 -5.68
N SER A 99 5.74 6.67 -5.25
CA SER A 99 5.88 7.76 -4.27
C SER A 99 6.48 7.28 -2.94
N ALA A 100 6.08 6.10 -2.46
CA ALA A 100 6.66 5.52 -1.23
C ALA A 100 8.14 5.11 -1.43
N VAL A 101 8.48 4.50 -2.57
CA VAL A 101 9.86 4.13 -2.93
C VAL A 101 10.76 5.36 -3.03
N GLU A 102 10.30 6.43 -3.67
CA GLU A 102 11.05 7.67 -3.81
C GLU A 102 11.31 8.34 -2.47
N GLU A 103 10.29 8.38 -1.61
CA GLU A 103 10.45 8.96 -0.28
C GLU A 103 11.43 8.14 0.58
N HIS A 104 11.37 6.80 0.50
CA HIS A 104 12.33 5.95 1.18
C HIS A 104 13.77 6.25 0.72
N LYS A 105 14.01 6.25 -0.59
CA LYS A 105 15.33 6.56 -1.18
C LYS A 105 15.82 7.97 -0.83
N ARG A 106 14.91 8.95 -0.79
CA ARG A 106 15.23 10.32 -0.39
C ARG A 106 15.74 10.35 1.06
N GLY A 107 15.12 9.59 1.96
CA GLY A 107 15.56 9.43 3.34
C GLY A 107 16.93 8.75 3.45
N GLU A 108 17.21 7.71 2.67
CA GLU A 108 18.54 7.07 2.62
C GLU A 108 19.63 8.08 2.25
N GLY A 109 19.38 8.94 1.26
CA GLY A 109 20.27 10.04 0.87
C GLY A 109 20.46 11.14 1.92
N GLN A 110 19.66 11.13 3.00
CA GLN A 110 19.69 12.12 4.10
C GLN A 110 20.19 11.54 5.43
N GLY A 111 20.91 10.41 5.40
CA GLY A 111 21.45 9.78 6.60
C GLY A 111 20.62 8.62 7.16
N GLY A 112 19.69 8.09 6.37
CA GLY A 112 18.92 6.87 6.65
C GLY A 112 17.42 7.07 6.51
N SER A 113 16.74 6.15 5.82
CA SER A 113 15.29 6.18 5.69
C SER A 113 14.60 5.89 7.02
N ARG A 114 13.54 6.65 7.30
CA ARG A 114 12.59 6.39 8.41
C ARG A 114 11.39 5.56 7.97
N GLY A 115 11.34 5.19 6.70
CA GLY A 115 10.28 4.38 6.11
C GLY A 115 10.63 2.91 6.08
N ARG A 116 9.67 2.04 6.37
CA ARG A 116 9.80 0.60 6.15
C ARG A 116 8.68 0.07 5.25
N PHE A 117 9.02 -0.86 4.37
CA PHE A 117 8.02 -1.55 3.55
C PHE A 117 7.59 -2.82 4.27
N VAL A 118 6.28 -3.03 4.41
CA VAL A 118 5.74 -4.19 5.12
C VAL A 118 4.81 -4.95 4.18
N ASN A 119 5.16 -6.19 3.84
CA ASN A 119 4.29 -7.02 3.03
C ASN A 119 3.04 -7.39 3.83
N TYR A 120 1.88 -7.27 3.19
CA TYR A 120 0.59 -7.63 3.74
C TYR A 120 0.54 -9.12 4.12
N VAL A 121 1.22 -9.97 3.35
CA VAL A 121 1.42 -11.38 3.69
C VAL A 121 2.31 -11.44 4.94
N GLY A 122 1.76 -11.93 6.04
CA GLY A 122 2.47 -11.96 7.33
C GLY A 122 2.47 -10.63 8.09
N LEU A 123 1.65 -9.64 7.69
CA LEU A 123 1.59 -8.31 8.31
C LEU A 123 1.52 -8.36 9.84
N VAL A 124 0.62 -9.18 10.41
CA VAL A 124 0.44 -9.22 11.88
C VAL A 124 1.70 -9.71 12.59
N LYS A 125 2.34 -10.74 12.04
CA LYS A 125 3.62 -11.26 12.54
C LYS A 125 4.70 -10.18 12.47
N SER A 126 4.86 -9.55 11.31
CA SER A 126 5.83 -8.46 11.10
C SER A 126 5.57 -7.28 12.04
N LEU A 127 4.31 -6.92 12.29
CA LEU A 127 3.97 -5.86 13.24
C LEU A 127 4.45 -6.20 14.66
N VAL A 128 4.12 -7.40 15.14
CA VAL A 128 4.41 -7.84 16.51
C VAL A 128 5.91 -8.07 16.75
N GLU A 129 6.59 -8.72 15.80
CA GLU A 129 7.98 -9.17 15.99
C GLU A 129 9.00 -8.11 15.56
N GLU A 130 8.66 -7.23 14.62
CA GLU A 130 9.63 -6.35 13.98
C GLU A 130 9.25 -4.87 14.03
N VAL A 131 8.08 -4.50 13.51
CA VAL A 131 7.74 -3.08 13.32
C VAL A 131 7.51 -2.38 14.66
N PHE A 132 6.73 -2.95 15.57
CA PHE A 132 6.52 -2.33 16.88
C PHE A 132 7.81 -2.22 17.69
N PRO A 133 8.54 -3.32 17.98
CA PRO A 133 9.73 -3.25 18.84
C PRO A 133 10.91 -2.51 18.17
N ASN A 134 11.20 -2.77 16.90
CA ASN A 134 12.46 -2.32 16.28
C ASN A 134 12.31 -1.03 15.48
N HIS A 135 11.17 -0.82 14.81
CA HIS A 135 10.95 0.38 13.96
C HIS A 135 10.28 1.52 14.71
N PHE A 136 9.19 1.24 15.42
CA PHE A 136 8.45 2.23 16.21
C PHE A 136 8.97 2.37 17.64
N ARG A 137 9.90 1.50 18.07
CA ARG A 137 10.47 1.48 19.43
C ARG A 137 9.37 1.39 20.50
N LEU A 138 8.35 0.59 20.19
CA LEU A 138 7.23 0.29 21.05
C LEU A 138 7.38 -1.15 21.56
N GLU A 139 7.83 -1.28 22.79
CA GLU A 139 7.84 -2.55 23.49
C GLU A 139 6.40 -3.02 23.75
N LEU A 140 6.13 -4.27 23.41
CA LEU A 140 4.85 -4.92 23.65
C LEU A 140 4.98 -5.92 24.79
N THR A 141 4.12 -5.82 25.79
CA THR A 141 3.91 -6.89 26.76
C THR A 141 3.28 -8.10 26.07
N GLU A 142 3.36 -9.29 26.67
CA GLU A 142 2.70 -10.48 26.13
C GLU A 142 1.18 -10.28 25.95
N GLU A 143 0.52 -9.61 26.91
CA GLU A 143 -0.90 -9.25 26.79
C GLU A 143 -1.17 -8.33 25.58
N MET A 144 -0.28 -7.36 25.31
CA MET A 144 -0.41 -6.50 24.13
C MET A 144 -0.25 -7.32 22.83
N LYS A 145 0.69 -8.26 22.79
CA LYS A 145 0.90 -9.15 21.63
C LYS A 145 -0.36 -10.00 21.38
N GLU A 146 -0.89 -10.64 22.42
CA GLU A 146 -2.12 -11.43 22.35
C GLU A 146 -3.30 -10.59 21.85
N ASN A 147 -3.44 -9.36 22.34
CA ASN A 147 -4.48 -8.44 21.89
C ASN A 147 -4.32 -8.07 20.41
N VAL A 148 -3.11 -7.82 19.92
CA VAL A 148 -2.86 -7.56 18.49
C VAL A 148 -3.29 -8.76 17.64
N TRP A 149 -2.91 -9.98 18.03
CA TRP A 149 -3.30 -11.20 17.33
C TRP A 149 -4.81 -11.39 17.29
N LYS A 150 -5.47 -11.25 18.45
CA LYS A 150 -6.92 -11.39 18.59
C LYS A 150 -7.68 -10.38 17.73
N VAL A 151 -7.32 -9.10 17.78
CA VAL A 151 -8.02 -8.05 17.04
C VAL A 151 -7.75 -8.15 15.54
N SER A 152 -6.53 -8.50 15.15
CA SER A 152 -6.15 -8.61 13.73
C SER A 152 -6.78 -9.83 13.04
N GLY A 153 -7.21 -10.85 13.80
CA GLY A 153 -7.98 -11.99 13.30
C GLY A 153 -9.42 -11.66 12.88
N MET A 154 -9.89 -10.42 13.11
CA MET A 154 -11.26 -10.00 12.81
C MET A 154 -11.36 -9.20 11.51
N TYR A 155 -12.42 -9.45 10.72
CA TYR A 155 -12.64 -8.74 9.46
C TYR A 155 -13.03 -7.27 9.69
N SER A 156 -12.09 -6.36 9.40
CA SER A 156 -12.22 -4.93 9.70
C SER A 156 -13.36 -4.21 8.97
N LYS A 157 -13.90 -4.77 7.87
CA LYS A 157 -15.03 -4.18 7.11
C LYS A 157 -16.38 -4.77 7.53
N GLY A 158 -16.41 -5.62 8.56
CA GLY A 158 -17.61 -6.29 9.03
C GLY A 158 -18.52 -5.47 9.94
N ARG A 159 -18.01 -4.35 10.51
CA ARG A 159 -18.70 -3.57 11.55
C ARG A 159 -20.06 -3.01 11.11
N ASP A 160 -20.20 -2.59 9.86
CA ASP A 160 -21.42 -1.92 9.36
C ASP A 160 -22.21 -2.75 8.34
N SER A 161 -21.71 -3.91 7.91
CA SER A 161 -22.23 -4.59 6.70
C SER A 161 -22.78 -6.00 6.93
N GLY A 162 -23.05 -6.40 8.18
CA GLY A 162 -23.45 -7.79 8.50
C GLY A 162 -22.40 -8.85 8.14
N ARG A 163 -21.16 -8.43 7.82
CA ARG A 163 -20.00 -9.28 7.52
C ARG A 163 -19.04 -9.34 8.70
N ALA A 164 -19.54 -9.09 9.91
CA ALA A 164 -18.77 -9.28 11.12
C ALA A 164 -18.36 -10.76 11.23
N GLY A 165 -17.09 -11.03 11.49
CA GLY A 165 -16.57 -12.39 11.57
C GLY A 165 -15.06 -12.45 11.43
N GLU A 166 -14.55 -13.67 11.43
CA GLU A 166 -13.14 -13.97 11.25
C GLU A 166 -12.65 -13.47 9.88
N PHE A 167 -11.45 -12.90 9.89
CA PHE A 167 -10.75 -12.57 8.66
C PHE A 167 -10.47 -13.87 7.88
N LYS A 168 -10.96 -13.92 6.65
CA LYS A 168 -10.66 -15.01 5.72
C LYS A 168 -9.79 -14.45 4.61
N ASP A 169 -8.62 -15.06 4.43
CA ASP A 169 -7.74 -14.71 3.31
C ASP A 169 -8.44 -15.09 1.99
N ASP A 170 -8.58 -14.09 1.12
CA ASP A 170 -9.20 -14.20 -0.20
C ASP A 170 -8.18 -14.15 -1.35
N SER A 171 -6.87 -14.22 -1.04
CA SER A 171 -5.76 -14.18 -2.01
C SER A 171 -5.95 -15.15 -3.18
N LYS A 172 -6.03 -16.46 -2.90
CA LYS A 172 -6.13 -17.50 -3.94
C LYS A 172 -7.34 -17.31 -4.86
N LYS A 173 -8.49 -16.99 -4.27
CA LYS A 173 -9.72 -16.71 -5.03
C LYS A 173 -9.56 -15.50 -5.94
N LYS A 174 -8.88 -14.45 -5.49
CA LYS A 174 -8.61 -13.26 -6.32
C LYS A 174 -7.69 -13.59 -7.48
N GLU A 175 -6.67 -14.41 -7.24
CA GLU A 175 -5.73 -14.82 -8.29
C GLU A 175 -6.39 -15.67 -9.37
N GLU A 176 -7.17 -16.67 -8.98
CA GLU A 176 -7.92 -17.54 -9.91
C GLU A 176 -8.96 -16.76 -10.73
N GLN A 177 -9.56 -15.73 -10.15
CA GLN A 177 -10.60 -14.91 -10.80
C GLN A 177 -10.03 -13.73 -11.60
N ALA A 178 -8.73 -13.47 -11.54
CA ALA A 178 -8.13 -12.37 -12.27
C ALA A 178 -8.11 -12.66 -13.77
N SER A 179 -8.67 -11.75 -14.56
CA SER A 179 -8.56 -11.84 -16.02
C SER A 179 -7.10 -11.65 -16.46
N GLU A 180 -6.77 -12.16 -17.64
CA GLU A 180 -5.43 -11.98 -18.23
C GLU A 180 -5.08 -10.50 -18.44
N GLU A 181 -6.08 -9.64 -18.73
CA GLU A 181 -5.88 -8.18 -18.80
C GLU A 181 -5.41 -7.61 -17.44
N VAL A 182 -6.03 -8.04 -16.34
CA VAL A 182 -5.65 -7.61 -14.99
C VAL A 182 -4.23 -8.07 -14.65
N LYS A 183 -3.93 -9.35 -14.88
CA LYS A 183 -2.60 -9.91 -14.62
C LYS A 183 -1.52 -9.21 -15.45
N ALA A 184 -1.79 -8.98 -16.73
CA ALA A 184 -0.86 -8.29 -17.63
C ALA A 184 -0.61 -6.84 -17.20
N ALA A 185 -1.65 -6.08 -16.86
CA ALA A 185 -1.52 -4.71 -16.39
C ALA A 185 -0.76 -4.64 -15.04
N ALA A 186 -1.09 -5.50 -14.08
CA ALA A 186 -0.41 -5.60 -12.80
C ALA A 186 1.08 -5.93 -12.97
N LYS A 187 1.39 -6.94 -13.80
CA LYS A 187 2.76 -7.34 -14.13
C LYS A 187 3.54 -6.20 -14.76
N LYS A 188 2.94 -5.46 -15.69
CA LYS A 188 3.61 -4.38 -16.43
C LYS A 188 3.88 -3.14 -15.57
N PHE A 189 2.89 -2.67 -14.82
CA PHE A 189 2.95 -1.34 -14.21
C PHE A 189 3.20 -1.35 -12.70
N MET A 190 3.01 -2.47 -12.01
CA MET A 190 3.10 -2.55 -10.55
C MET A 190 4.15 -3.55 -10.04
N MET A 191 4.38 -4.65 -10.75
CA MET A 191 5.33 -5.68 -10.30
C MET A 191 6.77 -5.19 -10.13
N PRO A 192 7.34 -4.33 -11.01
CA PRO A 192 8.69 -3.79 -10.79
C PRO A 192 8.82 -3.03 -9.46
N LEU A 193 7.77 -2.29 -9.08
CA LEU A 193 7.69 -1.56 -7.83
C LEU A 193 7.52 -2.49 -6.63
N TYR A 194 6.69 -3.53 -6.76
CA TYR A 194 6.57 -4.58 -5.75
C TYR A 194 7.93 -5.22 -5.45
N GLN A 195 8.65 -5.64 -6.50
CA GLN A 195 9.98 -6.24 -6.37
C GLN A 195 11.00 -5.26 -5.78
N THR A 196 10.90 -3.97 -6.11
CA THR A 196 11.72 -2.93 -5.49
C THR A 196 11.45 -2.85 -3.99
N MET A 197 10.19 -2.90 -3.56
CA MET A 197 9.81 -2.87 -2.13
C MET A 197 10.26 -4.13 -1.37
N GLU A 198 10.21 -5.31 -2.01
CA GLU A 198 10.73 -6.56 -1.45
C GLU A 198 12.25 -6.56 -1.27
N GLY A 199 12.98 -5.74 -2.04
CA GLY A 199 14.42 -5.60 -1.94
C GLY A 199 14.90 -4.71 -0.79
N PHE A 200 14.00 -3.99 -0.11
CA PHE A 200 14.33 -3.16 1.05
C PHE A 200 14.21 -3.96 2.36
N PRO A 201 15.03 -3.65 3.38
CA PRO A 201 15.05 -4.34 4.67
C PRO A 201 13.83 -4.07 5.59
#